data_AF-J9AMR3-F1
#
_entry.id   AF-J9AMR3-F1
#
_cell.length_a   1.000
_cell.length_b   1.000
_cell.length_c   1.000
_cell.angle_alpha   90.00
_cell.angle_beta   90.00
_cell.angle_gamma   90.00
#
_symmetry.space_group_name_H-M   'P 1'
#
loop_
_entity.id
_entity.type
_entity.pdbx_description
1 polymer ?
#
loop_
_entity_poly.entity_id
_entity_poly.type
_entity_poly.pdbx_seq_one_letter_code
_entity_poly.pdbx_strand_id
1 'polypeptide(L)' 'DAVKYLECSALSQKGLKQVFDEAIRAVLIPPPKPKRSRKCTIL' A
#
# COMPACT_ATOMS: atom_id res chain seq x y z
N ASP A 1 2.89 2.37 -8.82
CA ASP A 1 2.33 1.28 -8.01
C ASP A 1 1.52 1.84 -6.87
N ALA A 2 0.29 1.38 -6.73
CA ALA A 2 -0.51 1.64 -5.53
C ALA A 2 -0.02 0.74 -4.40
N VAL A 3 0.24 1.30 -3.22
CA VAL A 3 0.75 0.53 -2.06
C VAL A 3 -0.36 -0.33 -1.46
N LYS A 4 -1.58 0.22 -1.32
CA LYS A 4 -2.74 -0.49 -0.75
C LYS A 4 -4.06 0.21 -1.11
N TYR A 5 -5.12 -0.58 -1.32
CA TYR A 5 -6.48 -0.08 -1.50
C TYR A 5 -7.25 -0.13 -0.18
N LEU A 6 -7.97 0.94 0.14
CA LEU A 6 -8.79 1.07 1.34
C LEU A 6 -10.05 1.88 1.02
N GLU A 7 -11.20 1.37 1.44
CA GLU A 7 -12.48 2.07 1.39
C GLU A 7 -12.71 2.86 2.68
N CYS A 8 -13.28 4.06 2.58
CA CYS A 8 -13.70 4.84 3.75
C CYS A 8 -14.93 5.70 3.48
N SER A 9 -15.61 6.11 4.56
CA SER A 9 -16.71 7.08 4.56
C SER A 9 -16.38 8.19 5.54
N ALA A 10 -16.19 9.41 5.03
CA ALA A 10 -15.90 10.57 5.86
C ALA A 10 -17.08 10.95 6.77
N LEU A 11 -18.30 10.86 6.25
CA LEU A 11 -19.52 11.22 6.99
C LEU A 11 -19.76 10.33 8.22
N SER A 12 -19.60 9.02 8.05
CA SER A 12 -19.77 8.05 9.14
C SER A 12 -18.47 7.76 9.91
N GLN A 13 -17.37 8.42 9.52
CA GLN A 13 -16.00 8.19 10.00
C GLN A 13 -15.47 6.75 9.83
N LYS A 14 -16.21 5.90 9.09
CA LYS A 14 -15.83 4.52 8.86
C LYS A 14 -14.55 4.45 8.03
N GLY A 15 -13.53 3.77 8.56
CA GLY A 15 -12.25 3.57 7.87
C GLY A 15 -11.34 4.80 7.83
N LEU A 16 -11.76 5.96 8.34
CA LEU A 16 -11.01 7.21 8.21
C LEU A 16 -9.64 7.14 8.92
N LYS A 17 -9.62 6.68 10.18
CA LYS A 17 -8.39 6.46 10.93
C LYS A 17 -7.45 5.47 10.22
N GLN A 18 -8.01 4.39 9.68
CA GLN A 18 -7.22 3.35 9.02
C GLN A 18 -6.53 3.87 7.75
N VAL A 19 -7.19 4.74 6.98
CA VAL A 19 -6.59 5.39 5.81
C VAL A 19 -5.40 6.26 6.22
N PHE A 20 -5.54 7.06 7.29
CA PHE A 20 -4.43 7.88 7.79
C PHE A 20 -3.28 7.06 8.36
N ASP A 21 -3.56 6.06 9.19
CA ASP A 21 -2.55 5.18 9.78
C ASP A 21 -1.75 4.45 8.69
N GLU A 22 -2.43 3.96 7.65
CA GLU A 22 -1.77 3.25 6.55
C GLU A 22 -0.98 4.19 5.64
N ALA A 23 -1.46 5.41 5.38
CA ALA A 23 -0.72 6.41 4.61
C ALA A 23 0.58 6.81 5.32
N ILE A 24 0.52 7.05 6.64
CA ILE A 24 1.71 7.34 7.44
C ILE A 24 2.68 6.16 7.42
N ARG A 25 2.16 4.95 7.62
CA ARG A 25 2.98 3.72 7.60
C ARG A 25 3.65 3.50 6.25
N ALA A 26 2.96 3.75 5.14
CA ALA A 26 3.51 3.60 3.79
C ALA A 26 4.73 4.50 3.54
N VAL A 27 4.79 5.66 4.21
CA VAL A 27 5.91 6.61 4.11
C VAL A 27 7.03 6.27 5.09
N LEU A 28 6.70 6.03 6.36
CA LEU A 28 7.70 5.84 7.42
C LEU A 28 8.29 4.43 7.45
N ILE A 29 7.48 3.42 7.12
CA ILE A 29 7.84 2.00 7.16
C ILE A 29 7.43 1.38 5.82
N PRO A 30 8.16 1.70 4.75
CA PRO A 30 7.81 1.21 3.42
C PRO A 30 7.95 -0.33 3.38
N PRO A 31 7.01 -1.04 2.74
CA PRO A 31 7.13 -2.49 2.58
C PRO A 31 8.37 -2.81 1.74
N PRO A 32 9.04 -3.96 2.01
CA PRO A 32 10.19 -4.36 1.22
C PRO A 32 9.77 -4.49 -0.23
N LYS A 33 10.51 -3.81 -1.13
CA LYS A 33 10.25 -3.89 -2.56
C LYS A 33 10.40 -5.36 -2.98
N PRO A 34 9.44 -5.92 -3.74
CA PRO A 34 9.58 -7.28 -4.24
C PRO A 34 10.88 -7.36 -5.04
N LYS A 35 11.78 -8.27 -4.64
CA LYS A 35 13.03 -8.51 -5.38
C LYS A 35 12.60 -8.97 -6.78
N ARG A 36 12.97 -8.20 -7.81
CA ARG A 36 12.79 -8.62 -9.20
C ARG A 36 13.62 -9.89 -9.39
N SER A 37 12.98 -11.06 -9.37
CA SER A 37 13.63 -12.26 -9.88
C SER A 37 13.85 -12.02 -11.37
N ARG A 38 15.09 -12.23 -11.84
CA ARG A 38 15.38 -12.26 -13.28
C ARG A 38 14.58 -13.43 -13.84
N LYS A 39 13.40 -13.16 -14.42
CA LYS A 39 12.65 -14.17 -15.15
C LYS A 39 13.43 -14.44 -16.43
N CYS A 40 13.76 -15.72 -16.62
CA CYS A 40 14.50 -16.24 -17.75
C CYS A 40 13.92 -15.72 -19.07
N THR A 41 14.76 -15.21 -19.96
CA THR A 41 14.39 -14.87 -21.33
C THR A 41 14.49 -16.16 -22.14
N ILE A 42 13.38 -16.61 -22.73
CA ILE A 42 13.45 -17.62 -23.80
C ILE A 42 14.00 -16.90 -25.03
N LEU A 43 15.14 -17.39 -25.53
CA LEU A 43 15.80 -16.96 -26.76
C LEU A 43 14.96 -17.31 -28.00
#